data_AF-A0A7K6XIQ8-F1
#
_entry.id   AF-A0A7K6XIQ8-F1
#
_cell.length_a   1.000
_cell.length_b   1.000
_cell.length_c   1.000
_cell.angle_alpha   90.00
_cell.angle_beta   90.00
_cell.angle_gamma   90.00
#
_symmetry.space_group_name_H-M   'P 1'
#
loop_
_entity.id
_entity.type
_entity.pdbx_description
1 polymer ?
#
loop_
_entity_poly.entity_id
_entity_poly.type
_entity_poly.pdbx_seq_one_letter_code
_entity_poly.pdbx_strand_id
1 'polypeptide(L)'
;VPAGPNRGAGCPKPGRQLSGTGMDAPTPLPTLIRKKRDGERLEEAEIRSFVRGVTEGTAQQGQIGAMLMAIRLRGMDAGETLALTQAMASSGRTLAWPPAWHGLVVDKHSTGGVGDKVSLALAPALAACGCKVRGTRRWGGDRGVPEPLCPPAPLPQVPMISGRGLGHTGGTLDKLEAIPGFRVSQSPEEMQHILAQVGCCIVGQSAELVPADRVLYGLRDVTATVDSLPLITASILSKKAAEQLSALVLDVKFGGAALYPTQESARELAQSLVEVGTHLGIRTAALLTRMEQPLGRAVGNALEVLEALECLGGGGPPDLRHLVTALG
;
A
#
# COMPACT_ATOMS: atom_id res chain seq x y z
N VAL A 1 31.10 58.32 -59.66
CA VAL A 1 32.43 57.64 -59.78
C VAL A 1 33.41 58.45 -58.95
N PRO A 2 34.30 57.88 -58.11
CA PRO A 2 34.71 56.46 -57.95
C PRO A 2 34.20 55.84 -56.61
N ALA A 3 34.02 54.54 -56.37
CA ALA A 3 34.73 53.28 -56.72
C ALA A 3 35.86 52.87 -55.75
N GLY A 4 35.49 52.08 -54.70
CA GLY A 4 36.24 51.00 -54.00
C GLY A 4 37.61 51.28 -53.35
N PRO A 5 38.24 50.32 -52.59
CA PRO A 5 37.90 48.90 -52.50
C PRO A 5 38.03 48.20 -51.10
N ASN A 6 37.49 46.97 -51.07
CA ASN A 6 37.96 45.71 -50.46
C ASN A 6 38.04 45.43 -48.93
N ARG A 7 37.21 44.44 -48.55
CA ARG A 7 37.55 43.12 -47.95
C ARG A 7 38.47 43.09 -46.72
N GLY A 8 37.85 42.91 -45.55
CA GLY A 8 38.46 42.30 -44.37
C GLY A 8 37.98 40.86 -44.18
N ALA A 9 38.93 39.93 -44.20
CA ALA A 9 38.79 38.50 -43.98
C ALA A 9 38.23 38.16 -42.58
N GLY A 10 37.54 37.03 -42.49
CA GLY A 10 36.89 36.56 -41.28
C GLY A 10 37.82 36.19 -40.13
N CYS A 11 37.29 36.30 -38.92
CA CYS A 11 37.78 35.60 -37.74
C CYS A 11 36.63 34.69 -37.26
N PRO A 12 36.79 33.35 -37.22
CA PRO A 12 35.74 32.47 -36.73
C PRO A 12 35.58 32.69 -35.23
N LYS A 13 34.36 33.06 -34.81
CA LYS A 13 34.02 33.09 -33.38
C LYS A 13 34.21 31.68 -32.81
N PRO A 14 34.89 31.53 -31.65
CA PRO A 14 35.15 30.22 -31.08
C PRO A 14 33.81 29.51 -30.83
N GLY A 15 33.74 28.28 -31.28
CA GLY A 15 32.56 27.43 -31.19
C GLY A 15 32.07 27.38 -29.75
N ARG A 16 30.76 27.52 -29.58
CA ARG A 16 30.07 27.01 -28.40
C ARG A 16 30.43 25.52 -28.31
N GLN A 17 31.32 25.17 -27.41
CA GLN A 17 31.39 23.81 -26.88
C GLN A 17 30.00 23.51 -26.33
N LEU A 18 29.25 22.71 -27.08
CA LEU A 18 28.10 21.98 -26.56
C LEU A 18 28.68 20.91 -25.63
N SER A 19 29.01 21.32 -24.41
CA SER A 19 29.25 20.39 -23.31
C SER A 19 27.91 19.71 -23.02
N GLY A 20 27.77 18.50 -23.54
CA GLY A 20 26.68 17.61 -23.20
C GLY A 20 26.74 17.25 -21.72
N THR A 21 25.81 17.82 -20.96
CA THR A 21 25.09 17.20 -19.84
C THR A 21 23.82 18.01 -19.65
N GLY A 22 22.90 17.93 -20.61
CA GLY A 22 21.53 18.36 -20.38
C GLY A 22 20.87 17.33 -19.47
N MET A 23 20.99 17.49 -18.16
CA MET A 23 19.90 17.02 -17.30
C MET A 23 18.72 17.91 -17.66
N ASP A 24 17.83 17.39 -18.51
CA ASP A 24 16.61 18.09 -18.89
C ASP A 24 15.93 18.60 -17.62
N ALA A 25 15.64 19.91 -17.59
CA ALA A 25 14.95 20.51 -16.47
C ALA A 25 13.65 19.74 -16.21
N PRO A 26 13.29 19.46 -14.94
CA PRO A 26 12.12 18.66 -14.63
C PRO A 26 10.88 19.25 -15.30
N THR A 27 10.16 18.42 -16.07
CA THR A 27 8.96 18.83 -16.80
C THR A 27 7.97 19.50 -15.83
N PRO A 28 7.51 20.73 -16.11
CA PRO A 28 6.57 21.42 -15.23
C PRO A 28 5.29 20.61 -15.02
N LEU A 29 4.80 20.56 -13.79
CA LEU A 29 3.62 19.77 -13.43
C LEU A 29 2.36 20.09 -14.30
N PRO A 30 2.06 21.35 -14.67
CA PRO A 30 0.97 21.64 -15.60
C PRO A 30 1.12 20.94 -16.97
N THR A 31 2.34 20.75 -17.46
CA THR A 31 2.62 20.02 -18.71
C THR A 31 2.30 18.54 -18.57
N LEU A 32 2.66 17.93 -17.43
CA LEU A 32 2.32 16.53 -17.14
C LEU A 32 0.80 16.33 -17.03
N ILE A 33 0.10 17.25 -16.36
CA ILE A 33 -1.36 17.24 -16.24
C ILE A 33 -2.00 17.32 -17.63
N ARG A 34 -1.53 18.23 -18.50
CA ARG A 34 -2.02 18.36 -19.88
C ARG A 34 -1.84 17.06 -20.65
N LYS A 35 -0.64 16.47 -20.60
CA LYS A 35 -0.30 15.21 -21.25
C LYS A 35 -1.26 14.11 -20.85
N LYS A 36 -1.43 13.87 -19.55
CA LYS A 36 -2.35 12.84 -19.05
C LYS A 36 -3.81 13.13 -19.38
N ARG A 37 -4.26 14.39 -19.28
CA ARG A 37 -5.63 14.83 -19.65
C ARG A 37 -5.95 14.52 -21.11
N ASP A 38 -4.98 14.70 -21.98
CA ASP A 38 -5.10 14.49 -23.42
C ASP A 38 -4.97 13.00 -23.82
N GLY A 39 -4.80 12.11 -22.83
CA GLY A 39 -4.77 10.65 -23.02
C GLY A 39 -3.38 10.11 -23.37
N GLU A 40 -2.35 10.96 -23.30
CA GLU A 40 -0.97 10.53 -23.55
C GLU A 40 -0.41 9.74 -22.35
N ARG A 41 0.56 8.88 -22.65
CA ARG A 41 1.28 8.06 -21.67
C ARG A 41 2.34 8.91 -20.95
N LEU A 42 2.41 8.80 -19.63
CA LEU A 42 3.50 9.37 -18.84
C LEU A 42 4.70 8.44 -18.83
N GLU A 43 5.90 9.01 -19.01
CA GLU A 43 7.15 8.28 -18.86
C GLU A 43 7.50 8.10 -17.39
N GLU A 44 8.30 7.08 -17.08
CA GLU A 44 8.69 6.77 -15.70
C GLU A 44 9.33 7.97 -14.98
N ALA A 45 10.20 8.72 -15.67
CA ALA A 45 10.83 9.91 -15.12
C ALA A 45 9.82 11.03 -14.81
N GLU A 46 8.77 11.16 -15.62
CA GLU A 46 7.69 12.14 -15.41
C GLU A 46 6.85 11.77 -14.18
N ILE A 47 6.53 10.48 -14.03
CA ILE A 47 5.80 9.95 -12.86
C ILE A 47 6.63 10.16 -11.58
N ARG A 48 7.93 9.83 -11.61
CA ARG A 48 8.84 10.06 -10.48
C ARG A 48 8.91 11.54 -10.12
N SER A 49 8.97 12.43 -11.10
CA SER A 49 8.98 13.89 -10.86
C SER A 49 7.68 14.36 -10.21
N PHE A 50 6.52 13.86 -10.66
CA PHE A 50 5.23 14.15 -10.03
C PHE A 50 5.19 13.69 -8.57
N VAL A 51 5.54 12.42 -8.30
CA VAL A 51 5.51 11.86 -6.94
C VAL A 51 6.49 12.58 -6.01
N ARG A 52 7.67 12.95 -6.51
CA ARG A 52 8.62 13.79 -5.76
C ARG A 52 7.99 15.14 -5.42
N GLY A 53 7.37 15.81 -6.38
CA GLY A 53 6.71 17.10 -6.14
C GLY A 53 5.58 17.03 -5.10
N VAL A 54 4.85 15.92 -5.06
CA VAL A 54 3.85 15.62 -4.02
C VAL A 54 4.52 15.48 -2.64
N THR A 55 5.63 14.75 -2.58
CA THR A 55 6.34 14.44 -1.33
C THR A 55 7.05 15.65 -0.74
N GLU A 56 7.68 16.47 -1.59
CA GLU A 56 8.42 17.68 -1.20
C GLU A 56 7.51 18.90 -0.97
N GLY A 57 6.21 18.78 -1.25
CA GLY A 57 5.23 19.86 -1.08
C GLY A 57 5.32 20.96 -2.14
N THR A 58 6.06 20.74 -3.24
CA THR A 58 6.14 21.69 -4.37
C THR A 58 4.93 21.59 -5.29
N ALA A 59 4.22 20.46 -5.28
CA ALA A 59 2.94 20.29 -5.98
C ALA A 59 1.79 20.84 -5.13
N GLN A 60 1.02 21.78 -5.68
CA GLN A 60 -0.15 22.35 -5.03
C GLN A 60 -1.33 21.37 -5.06
N GLN A 61 -2.21 21.40 -4.06
CA GLN A 61 -3.38 20.51 -3.98
C GLN A 61 -4.26 20.56 -5.25
N GLY A 62 -4.46 21.75 -5.84
CA GLY A 62 -5.21 21.90 -7.09
C GLY A 62 -4.54 21.20 -8.29
N GLN A 63 -3.21 21.17 -8.33
CA GLN A 63 -2.47 20.45 -9.38
C GLN A 63 -2.54 18.95 -9.17
N ILE A 64 -2.42 18.49 -7.92
CA ILE A 64 -2.54 17.07 -7.58
C ILE A 64 -3.95 16.56 -7.91
N GLY A 65 -5.00 17.29 -7.50
CA GLY A 65 -6.39 16.96 -7.82
C GLY A 65 -6.64 16.91 -9.33
N ALA A 66 -6.07 17.84 -10.10
CA ALA A 66 -6.18 17.84 -11.56
C ALA A 66 -5.48 16.61 -12.20
N MET A 67 -4.30 16.22 -11.71
CA MET A 67 -3.63 15.00 -12.16
C MET A 67 -4.44 13.75 -11.80
N LEU A 68 -4.94 13.65 -10.57
CA LEU A 68 -5.77 12.53 -10.12
C LEU A 68 -7.03 12.38 -10.97
N MET A 69 -7.69 13.50 -11.31
CA MET A 69 -8.87 13.48 -12.18
C MET A 69 -8.50 13.09 -13.63
N ALA A 70 -7.36 13.55 -14.14
CA ALA A 70 -6.87 13.12 -15.46
C ALA A 70 -6.63 11.61 -15.50
N ILE A 71 -5.99 11.05 -14.46
CA ILE A 71 -5.78 9.59 -14.32
C ILE A 71 -7.12 8.86 -14.19
N ARG A 72 -8.08 9.38 -13.41
CA ARG A 72 -9.41 8.78 -13.27
C ARG A 72 -10.10 8.64 -14.62
N LEU A 73 -10.04 9.67 -15.46
CA LEU A 73 -10.76 9.73 -16.74
C LEU A 73 -10.04 9.06 -17.91
N ARG A 74 -8.70 8.97 -17.86
CA ARG A 74 -7.88 8.43 -18.96
C ARG A 74 -7.21 7.11 -18.64
N GLY A 75 -7.23 6.67 -17.38
CA GLY A 75 -6.53 5.49 -16.92
C GLY A 75 -5.01 5.63 -16.96
N MET A 76 -4.33 4.54 -16.64
CA MET A 76 -2.89 4.35 -16.82
C MET A 76 -2.68 2.94 -17.34
N ASP A 77 -1.67 2.75 -18.19
CA ASP A 77 -1.26 1.40 -18.58
C ASP A 77 -0.53 0.66 -17.44
N ALA A 78 -0.20 -0.62 -17.64
CA ALA A 78 0.48 -1.43 -16.63
C ALA A 78 1.87 -0.87 -16.26
N GLY A 79 2.61 -0.30 -17.22
CA GLY A 79 3.92 0.28 -16.99
C GLY A 79 3.85 1.61 -16.22
N GLU A 80 2.89 2.47 -16.56
CA GLU A 80 2.56 3.69 -15.83
C GLU A 80 2.15 3.34 -14.38
N THR A 81 1.29 2.33 -14.19
CA THR A 81 0.82 1.90 -12.87
C THR A 81 1.96 1.34 -12.02
N LEU A 82 2.83 0.51 -12.59
CA LEU A 82 4.03 0.01 -11.91
C LEU A 82 4.98 1.15 -11.52
N ALA A 83 5.25 2.09 -12.44
CA ALA A 83 6.11 3.24 -12.18
C ALA A 83 5.55 4.13 -11.06
N LEU A 84 4.24 4.38 -11.04
CA LEU A 84 3.58 5.13 -9.96
C LEU A 84 3.70 4.40 -8.62
N THR A 85 3.47 3.09 -8.63
CA THR A 85 3.59 2.23 -7.44
C THR A 85 4.99 2.28 -6.85
N GLN A 86 6.02 2.09 -7.70
CA GLN A 86 7.42 2.12 -7.29
C GLN A 86 7.83 3.51 -6.77
N ALA A 87 7.46 4.58 -7.48
CA ALA A 87 7.78 5.93 -7.07
C ALA A 87 7.14 6.29 -5.72
N MET A 88 5.90 5.85 -5.48
CA MET A 88 5.22 6.03 -4.20
C MET A 88 5.87 5.20 -3.08
N ALA A 89 6.21 3.94 -3.35
CA ALA A 89 6.89 3.07 -2.38
C ALA A 89 8.24 3.64 -1.94
N SER A 90 8.99 4.22 -2.88
CA SER A 90 10.31 4.83 -2.62
C SER A 90 10.23 6.31 -2.22
N SER A 91 9.04 6.86 -1.94
CA SER A 91 8.88 8.27 -1.55
C SER A 91 9.35 8.56 -0.11
N GLY A 92 9.54 7.52 0.70
CA GLY A 92 10.06 7.60 2.06
C GLY A 92 11.07 6.48 2.33
N ARG A 93 11.23 6.14 3.61
CA ARG A 93 11.98 4.96 4.06
C ARG A 93 11.26 3.69 3.62
N THR A 94 12.05 2.69 3.25
CA THR A 94 11.61 1.30 3.07
C THR A 94 12.06 0.52 4.31
N LEU A 95 11.21 -0.37 4.81
CA LEU A 95 11.54 -1.20 5.97
C LEU A 95 12.64 -2.20 5.57
N ALA A 96 13.52 -2.52 6.50
CA ALA A 96 14.58 -3.51 6.30
C ALA A 96 14.57 -4.45 7.49
N TRP A 97 14.52 -5.76 7.21
CA TRP A 97 14.35 -6.77 8.24
C TRP A 97 15.64 -7.56 8.46
N PRO A 98 15.85 -8.10 9.67
CA PRO A 98 16.97 -9.02 9.91
C PRO A 98 16.95 -10.20 8.92
N PRO A 99 18.12 -10.71 8.49
CA PRO A 99 18.18 -11.85 7.57
C PRO A 99 17.43 -13.09 8.05
N ALA A 100 17.28 -13.26 9.37
CA ALA A 100 16.49 -14.34 9.98
C ALA A 100 14.99 -14.29 9.64
N TRP A 101 14.47 -13.16 9.14
CA TRP A 101 13.07 -13.00 8.76
C TRP A 101 12.82 -13.17 7.25
N HIS A 102 13.87 -13.38 6.45
CA HIS A 102 13.74 -13.59 5.02
C HIS A 102 12.80 -14.77 4.72
N GLY A 103 11.84 -14.57 3.84
CA GLY A 103 10.84 -15.57 3.48
C GLY A 103 9.64 -15.67 4.44
N LEU A 104 9.68 -14.95 5.59
CA LEU A 104 8.67 -15.05 6.64
C LEU A 104 7.79 -13.80 6.76
N VAL A 105 8.19 -12.70 6.13
CA VAL A 105 7.43 -11.45 6.20
C VAL A 105 6.22 -11.57 5.28
N VAL A 106 5.03 -11.56 5.84
CA VAL A 106 3.77 -11.75 5.13
C VAL A 106 2.76 -10.70 5.52
N ASP A 107 1.85 -10.37 4.61
CA ASP A 107 0.75 -9.47 4.94
C ASP A 107 -0.52 -9.81 4.17
N LYS A 108 -1.64 -9.25 4.63
CA LYS A 108 -2.93 -9.27 3.95
C LYS A 108 -3.45 -7.86 3.76
N HIS A 109 -3.95 -7.54 2.56
CA HIS A 109 -4.65 -6.28 2.32
C HIS A 109 -6.09 -6.51 1.86
N SER A 110 -7.01 -5.66 2.28
CA SER A 110 -8.40 -5.64 1.77
C SER A 110 -8.61 -4.40 0.94
N THR A 111 -9.36 -4.51 -0.15
CA THR A 111 -9.74 -3.35 -0.99
C THR A 111 -10.77 -2.44 -0.33
N GLY A 112 -11.28 -2.81 0.85
CA GLY A 112 -12.26 -2.05 1.62
C GLY A 112 -13.67 -2.61 1.46
N GLY A 113 -14.43 -2.55 2.56
CA GLY A 113 -15.80 -3.02 2.64
C GLY A 113 -16.45 -2.61 3.97
N VAL A 114 -17.74 -2.89 4.11
CA VAL A 114 -18.51 -2.53 5.30
C VAL A 114 -18.42 -3.66 6.33
N GLY A 115 -18.08 -3.31 7.58
CA GLY A 115 -17.87 -4.32 8.63
C GLY A 115 -16.63 -5.18 8.39
N ASP A 116 -15.62 -4.74 7.62
CA ASP A 116 -14.45 -5.59 7.38
C ASP A 116 -13.43 -5.52 8.52
N LYS A 117 -13.57 -6.40 9.51
CA LYS A 117 -12.67 -6.51 10.68
C LYS A 117 -11.67 -7.66 10.58
N VAL A 118 -11.51 -8.26 9.40
CA VAL A 118 -10.63 -9.43 9.20
C VAL A 118 -9.22 -9.15 9.67
N SER A 119 -8.66 -7.98 9.35
CA SER A 119 -7.28 -7.65 9.71
C SER A 119 -7.02 -7.64 11.22
N LEU A 120 -8.02 -7.29 12.03
CA LEU A 120 -7.92 -7.28 13.49
C LEU A 120 -7.77 -8.69 14.08
N ALA A 121 -8.39 -9.69 13.45
CA ALA A 121 -8.28 -11.09 13.86
C ALA A 121 -7.10 -11.80 13.17
N LEU A 122 -6.89 -11.54 11.87
CA LEU A 122 -5.92 -12.26 11.05
C LEU A 122 -4.48 -11.93 11.43
N ALA A 123 -4.14 -10.66 11.70
CA ALA A 123 -2.76 -10.29 12.05
C ALA A 123 -2.24 -11.03 13.31
N PRO A 124 -2.96 -11.02 14.45
CA PRO A 124 -2.55 -11.82 15.61
C PRO A 124 -2.71 -13.32 15.38
N ALA A 125 -3.67 -13.78 14.58
CA ALA A 125 -3.79 -15.20 14.23
C ALA A 125 -2.56 -15.70 13.45
N LEU A 126 -2.11 -14.98 12.42
CA LEU A 126 -0.91 -15.32 11.65
C LEU A 126 0.35 -15.32 12.53
N ALA A 127 0.53 -14.29 13.37
CA ALA A 127 1.62 -14.26 14.34
C ALA A 127 1.55 -15.46 15.31
N ALA A 128 0.34 -15.86 15.72
CA ALA A 128 0.10 -16.99 16.63
C ALA A 128 0.19 -18.37 15.95
N CYS A 129 -0.07 -18.48 14.65
CA CYS A 129 0.22 -19.66 13.83
C CYS A 129 1.74 -19.88 13.70
N GLY A 130 2.55 -18.90 14.15
CA GLY A 130 3.93 -19.09 14.56
C GLY A 130 4.20 -19.19 16.08
N CYS A 131 3.32 -18.76 16.98
CA CYS A 131 3.63 -18.78 18.41
C CYS A 131 3.79 -20.19 18.99
N LYS A 132 4.99 -20.44 19.53
CA LYS A 132 5.18 -21.29 20.72
C LYS A 132 4.15 -20.85 21.77
N VAL A 133 3.23 -21.74 22.15
CA VAL A 133 2.55 -21.64 23.45
C VAL A 133 3.62 -21.85 24.52
N ARG A 134 4.33 -20.78 24.90
CA ARG A 134 5.24 -20.80 26.03
C ARG A 134 4.39 -20.66 27.29
N GLY A 135 3.96 -21.81 27.80
CA GLY A 135 3.47 -21.97 29.17
C GLY A 135 2.20 -21.20 29.50
N THR A 136 1.05 -21.70 29.04
CA THR A 136 -0.05 -21.79 30.00
C THR A 136 0.40 -22.79 31.07
N ARG A 137 0.84 -22.28 32.22
CA ARG A 137 0.84 -23.08 33.44
C ARG A 137 -0.58 -23.62 33.58
N ARG A 138 -0.79 -24.90 33.25
CA ARG A 138 -1.93 -25.64 33.77
C ARG A 138 -1.82 -25.55 35.28
N TRP A 139 -2.80 -24.93 35.90
CA TRP A 139 -3.02 -25.13 37.32
C TRP A 139 -3.54 -26.56 37.46
N GLY A 140 -2.68 -27.45 37.97
CA GLY A 140 -3.03 -28.83 38.32
C GLY A 140 -2.34 -29.91 37.48
N GLY A 141 -1.52 -30.73 38.15
CA GLY A 141 -1.29 -32.13 37.80
C GLY A 141 -0.09 -32.44 36.91
N ASP A 142 0.95 -32.96 37.55
CA ASP A 142 2.20 -33.50 36.99
C ASP A 142 1.98 -34.67 36.00
N ARG A 143 2.67 -34.62 34.85
CA ARG A 143 3.37 -35.74 34.18
C ARG A 143 3.97 -35.29 32.84
N GLY A 144 5.27 -35.56 32.69
CA GLY A 144 6.21 -35.11 31.66
C GLY A 144 5.69 -34.90 30.23
N VAL A 145 6.07 -33.76 29.65
CA VAL A 145 5.93 -33.44 28.23
C VAL A 145 7.27 -33.75 27.54
N PRO A 146 7.31 -34.57 26.46
CA PRO A 146 8.53 -34.76 25.70
C PRO A 146 8.98 -33.44 25.06
N GLU A 147 10.29 -33.19 25.02
CA GLU A 147 10.86 -32.05 24.29
C GLU A 147 10.38 -32.04 22.82
N PRO A 148 10.10 -30.86 22.24
CA PRO A 148 9.65 -30.78 20.86
C PRO A 148 10.72 -31.33 19.90
N LEU A 149 10.32 -32.32 19.10
CA LEU A 149 11.10 -33.06 18.11
C LEU A 149 11.57 -32.24 16.88
N CYS A 150 11.45 -30.91 16.92
CA CYS A 150 11.97 -30.01 15.88
C CYS A 150 12.40 -28.68 16.50
N PRO A 151 13.50 -28.04 16.02
CA PRO A 151 13.68 -26.61 16.28
C PRO A 151 12.42 -25.88 15.79
N PRO A 152 11.92 -24.86 16.50
CA PRO A 152 10.74 -24.13 16.05
C PRO A 152 11.02 -23.60 14.65
N ALA A 153 10.15 -23.94 13.70
CA ALA A 153 10.18 -23.30 12.39
C ALA A 153 10.17 -21.77 12.60
N PRO A 154 10.84 -20.99 11.75
CA PRO A 154 10.84 -19.53 11.89
C PRO A 154 9.42 -18.96 11.75
N LEU A 155 9.07 -17.94 12.54
CA LEU A 155 7.69 -17.44 12.65
C LEU A 155 7.39 -16.37 11.60
N PRO A 156 6.19 -16.36 11.01
CA PRO A 156 5.78 -15.28 10.13
C PRO A 156 5.80 -13.94 10.87
N GLN A 157 6.19 -12.89 10.15
CA GLN A 157 6.20 -11.51 10.64
C GLN A 157 5.18 -10.70 9.86
N VAL A 158 4.29 -9.99 10.56
CA VAL A 158 3.18 -9.23 9.94
C VAL A 158 3.35 -7.73 10.20
N PRO A 159 4.12 -7.00 9.36
CA PRO A 159 4.37 -5.56 9.48
C PRO A 159 3.29 -4.72 8.77
N MET A 160 2.02 -4.92 9.09
CA MET A 160 0.92 -4.39 8.30
C MET A 160 0.85 -2.85 8.34
N ILE A 161 1.05 -2.19 7.19
CA ILE A 161 0.71 -0.78 6.99
C ILE A 161 -0.72 -0.70 6.46
N SER A 162 -1.61 -0.11 7.26
CA SER A 162 -3.04 0.04 7.02
C SER A 162 -3.43 1.49 6.74
N GLY A 163 -4.62 1.68 6.19
CA GLY A 163 -5.23 2.99 5.97
C GLY A 163 -6.41 3.27 6.91
N ARG A 164 -6.86 4.52 6.87
CA ARG A 164 -8.14 4.98 7.45
C ARG A 164 -9.29 4.75 6.46
N GLY A 165 -10.51 4.96 6.94
CA GLY A 165 -11.73 4.84 6.14
C GLY A 165 -11.66 5.64 4.83
N LEU A 166 -12.36 5.15 3.82
CA LEU A 166 -12.40 5.71 2.47
C LEU A 166 -13.82 5.65 1.94
N GLY A 167 -14.39 6.80 1.59
CA GLY A 167 -15.81 6.89 1.28
C GLY A 167 -16.69 6.29 2.40
N HIS A 168 -17.53 5.31 2.07
CA HIS A 168 -18.40 4.62 3.03
C HIS A 168 -17.76 3.44 3.75
N THR A 169 -16.50 3.11 3.45
CA THR A 169 -15.80 1.95 4.05
C THR A 169 -15.04 2.36 5.31
N GLY A 170 -15.09 1.54 6.35
CA GLY A 170 -14.39 1.78 7.62
C GLY A 170 -12.91 1.34 7.56
N GLY A 171 -12.01 2.12 8.17
CA GLY A 171 -10.57 1.83 8.19
C GLY A 171 -10.15 0.94 9.35
N THR A 172 -9.09 0.13 9.16
CA THR A 172 -8.54 -0.72 10.24
C THR A 172 -7.95 0.13 11.36
N LEU A 173 -7.31 1.27 11.02
CA LEU A 173 -6.72 2.17 12.00
C LEU A 173 -7.78 2.83 12.88
N ASP A 174 -8.90 3.27 12.31
CA ASP A 174 -9.98 3.93 13.04
C ASP A 174 -10.62 2.97 14.08
N LYS A 175 -10.64 1.67 13.77
CA LYS A 175 -11.09 0.61 14.69
C LYS A 175 -10.11 0.44 15.85
N LEU A 176 -8.81 0.39 15.56
CA LEU A 176 -7.77 0.22 16.58
C LEU A 176 -7.69 1.42 17.54
N GLU A 177 -7.91 2.64 17.05
CA GLU A 177 -7.97 3.84 17.89
C GLU A 177 -9.16 3.87 18.86
N ALA A 178 -10.16 2.99 18.68
CA ALA A 178 -11.21 2.79 19.67
C ALA A 178 -10.71 2.09 20.95
N ILE A 179 -9.53 1.46 20.91
CA ILE A 179 -8.86 0.90 22.09
C ILE A 179 -8.13 2.04 22.82
N PRO A 180 -8.49 2.37 24.07
CA PRO A 180 -7.88 3.47 24.80
C PRO A 180 -6.35 3.32 24.89
N GLY A 181 -5.63 4.34 24.42
CA GLY A 181 -4.17 4.39 24.43
C GLY A 181 -3.46 3.65 23.28
N PHE A 182 -4.19 3.05 22.34
CA PHE A 182 -3.58 2.44 21.17
C PHE A 182 -2.98 3.52 20.26
N ARG A 183 -1.70 3.36 19.90
CA ARG A 183 -0.99 4.25 18.96
C ARG A 183 -0.92 3.57 17.60
N VAL A 184 -1.31 4.27 16.55
CA VAL A 184 -1.23 3.78 15.15
C VAL A 184 -0.03 4.32 14.36
N SER A 185 0.85 5.08 15.03
CA SER A 185 2.08 5.61 14.43
C SER A 185 3.30 5.11 15.19
N GLN A 186 4.24 4.52 14.44
CA GLN A 186 5.49 3.95 14.94
C GLN A 186 6.60 4.26 13.95
N SER A 187 7.80 4.47 14.48
CA SER A 187 9.03 4.49 13.68
C SER A 187 9.36 3.07 13.15
N PRO A 188 10.11 2.95 12.05
CA PRO A 188 10.63 1.66 11.57
C PRO A 188 11.34 0.85 12.66
N GLU A 189 12.08 1.50 13.55
CA GLU A 189 12.79 0.89 14.66
C GLU A 189 11.83 0.30 15.70
N GLU A 190 10.78 1.04 16.06
CA GLU A 190 9.72 0.55 16.96
C GLU A 190 8.95 -0.62 16.32
N MET A 191 8.67 -0.57 15.01
CA MET A 191 8.03 -1.67 14.29
C MET A 191 8.86 -2.95 14.39
N GLN A 192 10.17 -2.86 14.12
CA GLN A 192 11.07 -4.00 14.23
C GLN A 192 11.10 -4.55 15.66
N HIS A 193 11.10 -3.69 16.68
CA HIS A 193 11.04 -4.12 18.08
C HIS A 193 9.75 -4.86 18.41
N ILE A 194 8.59 -4.33 17.98
CA ILE A 194 7.28 -4.95 18.20
C ILE A 194 7.21 -6.31 17.50
N LEU A 195 7.64 -6.40 16.25
CA LEU A 195 7.65 -7.65 15.48
C LEU A 195 8.51 -8.72 16.14
N ALA A 196 9.69 -8.35 16.65
CA ALA A 196 10.57 -9.27 17.38
C ALA A 196 9.93 -9.82 18.68
N GLN A 197 9.03 -9.07 19.32
CA GLN A 197 8.38 -9.46 20.57
C GLN A 197 7.01 -10.14 20.37
N VAL A 198 6.24 -9.68 19.40
CA VAL A 198 4.80 -10.01 19.22
C VAL A 198 4.54 -10.79 17.94
N GLY A 199 5.34 -10.59 16.89
CA GLY A 199 5.18 -11.20 15.57
C GLY A 199 4.26 -10.42 14.61
N CYS A 200 3.51 -9.43 15.09
CA CYS A 200 2.70 -8.55 14.24
C CYS A 200 2.65 -7.12 14.78
N CYS A 201 2.46 -6.17 13.87
CA CYS A 201 2.05 -4.80 14.18
C CYS A 201 1.10 -4.29 13.08
N ILE A 202 0.18 -3.38 13.44
CA ILE A 202 -0.67 -2.66 12.49
C ILE A 202 -0.44 -1.17 12.69
N VAL A 203 0.09 -0.51 11.66
CA VAL A 203 0.50 0.90 11.72
C VAL A 203 -0.08 1.66 10.52
N GLY A 204 -0.15 2.99 10.61
CA GLY A 204 -0.55 3.85 9.49
C GLY A 204 0.63 4.34 8.67
N GLN A 205 0.32 4.97 7.52
CA GLN A 205 1.32 5.72 6.77
C GLN A 205 1.87 6.88 7.62
N SER A 206 3.15 7.20 7.47
CA SER A 206 3.81 8.27 8.22
C SER A 206 4.57 9.21 7.29
N ALA A 207 5.22 10.24 7.84
CA ALA A 207 6.15 11.07 7.06
C ALA A 207 7.35 10.26 6.56
N GLU A 208 7.69 9.18 7.26
CA GLU A 208 8.79 8.29 6.91
C GLU A 208 8.34 7.12 6.03
N LEU A 209 7.11 6.64 6.15
CA LEU A 209 6.61 5.45 5.44
C LEU A 209 5.53 5.82 4.43
N VAL A 210 5.91 5.77 3.15
CA VAL A 210 5.05 6.02 1.98
C VAL A 210 4.31 7.38 2.03
N PRO A 211 5.05 8.50 2.24
CA PRO A 211 4.44 9.82 2.39
C PRO A 211 3.63 10.29 1.17
N ALA A 212 4.02 9.90 -0.06
CA ALA A 212 3.27 10.24 -1.25
C ALA A 212 1.86 9.61 -1.26
N ASP A 213 1.75 8.33 -0.88
CA ASP A 213 0.44 7.66 -0.75
C ASP A 213 -0.44 8.39 0.24
N ARG A 214 0.10 8.81 1.40
CA ARG A 214 -0.67 9.55 2.41
C ARG A 214 -1.32 10.83 1.83
N VAL A 215 -0.57 11.60 1.05
CA VAL A 215 -1.08 12.83 0.41
C VAL A 215 -2.10 12.51 -0.68
N LEU A 216 -1.78 11.58 -1.58
CA LEU A 216 -2.65 11.20 -2.69
C LEU A 216 -3.95 10.55 -2.18
N TYR A 217 -3.88 9.67 -1.18
CA TYR A 217 -5.02 9.00 -0.57
C TYR A 217 -5.99 10.00 0.06
N GLY A 218 -5.47 10.95 0.85
CA GLY A 218 -6.30 12.00 1.44
C GLY A 218 -6.99 12.89 0.39
N LEU A 219 -6.29 13.23 -0.69
CA LEU A 219 -6.88 14.01 -1.77
C LEU A 219 -7.86 13.20 -2.62
N ARG A 220 -7.65 11.90 -2.80
CA ARG A 220 -8.57 11.04 -3.57
C ARG A 220 -9.97 11.00 -2.96
N ASP A 221 -10.05 10.92 -1.63
CA ASP A 221 -11.30 10.88 -0.86
C ASP A 221 -12.15 12.14 -1.09
N VAL A 222 -11.52 13.33 -1.05
CA VAL A 222 -12.22 14.62 -1.19
C VAL A 222 -12.35 15.13 -2.63
N THR A 223 -11.78 14.42 -3.62
CA THR A 223 -11.86 14.79 -5.05
C THR A 223 -12.66 13.81 -5.89
N ALA A 224 -13.30 12.81 -5.27
CA ALA A 224 -13.99 11.73 -5.96
C ALA A 224 -13.09 11.05 -7.00
N THR A 225 -11.86 10.72 -6.64
CA THR A 225 -10.90 9.99 -7.51
C THR A 225 -10.44 8.67 -6.88
N VAL A 226 -11.26 8.14 -5.96
CA VAL A 226 -11.01 6.85 -5.31
C VAL A 226 -11.16 5.69 -6.28
N ASP A 227 -12.23 5.68 -7.07
CA ASP A 227 -12.69 4.63 -7.98
C ASP A 227 -11.89 4.57 -9.29
N SER A 228 -10.56 4.44 -9.18
CA SER A 228 -9.65 4.35 -10.32
C SER A 228 -8.70 3.18 -10.13
N LEU A 229 -8.80 2.17 -11.00
CA LEU A 229 -7.99 0.94 -10.97
C LEU A 229 -6.48 1.20 -10.79
N PRO A 230 -5.82 2.08 -11.58
CA PRO A 230 -4.39 2.32 -11.41
C PRO A 230 -4.05 3.03 -10.09
N LEU A 231 -4.90 3.96 -9.63
CA LEU A 231 -4.67 4.66 -8.36
C LEU A 231 -4.88 3.74 -7.16
N ILE A 232 -5.87 2.85 -7.21
CA ILE A 232 -6.11 1.84 -6.18
C ILE A 232 -4.94 0.86 -6.13
N THR A 233 -4.52 0.35 -7.30
CA THR A 233 -3.39 -0.59 -7.43
C THR A 233 -2.11 0.03 -6.86
N ALA A 234 -1.76 1.24 -7.29
CA ALA A 234 -0.56 1.93 -6.83
C ALA A 234 -0.63 2.27 -5.33
N SER A 235 -1.78 2.73 -4.84
CA SER A 235 -1.97 3.02 -3.42
C SER A 235 -1.75 1.77 -2.58
N ILE A 236 -2.42 0.66 -2.88
CA ILE A 236 -2.32 -0.57 -2.11
C ILE A 236 -0.88 -1.09 -2.13
N LEU A 237 -0.32 -1.31 -3.32
CA LEU A 237 0.96 -1.99 -3.46
C LEU A 237 2.16 -1.14 -3.06
N SER A 238 2.08 0.19 -3.09
CA SER A 238 3.18 1.04 -2.61
C SER A 238 3.44 0.84 -1.11
N LYS A 239 2.37 0.67 -0.31
CA LYS A 239 2.46 0.29 1.10
C LYS A 239 3.13 -1.07 1.27
N LYS A 240 2.67 -2.08 0.52
CA LYS A 240 3.16 -3.46 0.61
C LYS A 240 4.60 -3.61 0.11
N ALA A 241 5.02 -2.83 -0.87
CA ALA A 241 6.41 -2.76 -1.30
C ALA A 241 7.33 -2.14 -0.23
N ALA A 242 6.85 -1.11 0.48
CA ALA A 242 7.61 -0.50 1.58
C ALA A 242 7.81 -1.45 2.77
N GLU A 243 6.95 -2.47 2.90
CA GLU A 243 7.03 -3.50 3.94
C GLU A 243 8.04 -4.63 3.65
N GLN A 244 8.60 -4.72 2.45
CA GLN A 244 9.53 -5.80 2.04
C GLN A 244 8.99 -7.22 2.29
N LEU A 245 7.78 -7.48 1.79
CA LEU A 245 7.07 -8.74 1.98
C LEU A 245 7.63 -9.88 1.12
N SER A 246 7.60 -11.09 1.68
CA SER A 246 7.85 -12.34 0.96
C SER A 246 6.59 -12.92 0.30
N ALA A 247 5.41 -12.61 0.87
CA ALA A 247 4.12 -12.96 0.29
C ALA A 247 3.03 -11.96 0.71
N LEU A 248 2.04 -11.78 -0.15
CA LEU A 248 0.90 -10.89 0.06
C LEU A 248 -0.39 -11.58 -0.37
N VAL A 249 -1.37 -11.61 0.52
CA VAL A 249 -2.74 -12.05 0.19
C VAL A 249 -3.65 -10.83 0.07
N LEU A 250 -4.39 -10.75 -1.02
CA LEU A 250 -5.33 -9.66 -1.30
C LEU A 250 -6.75 -10.17 -1.16
N ASP A 251 -7.54 -9.48 -0.35
CA ASP A 251 -8.97 -9.70 -0.20
C ASP A 251 -9.70 -8.64 -1.03
N VAL A 252 -10.08 -9.02 -2.25
CA VAL A 252 -10.68 -8.11 -3.23
C VAL A 252 -12.21 -8.27 -3.18
N LYS A 253 -12.86 -7.24 -2.65
CA LYS A 253 -14.30 -7.23 -2.41
C LYS A 253 -15.08 -6.95 -3.69
N PHE A 254 -16.23 -7.59 -3.86
CA PHE A 254 -17.24 -7.22 -4.85
C PHE A 254 -18.66 -7.25 -4.29
N GLY A 255 -19.55 -6.43 -4.83
CA GLY A 255 -20.97 -6.35 -4.44
C GLY A 255 -21.39 -4.95 -3.97
N GLY A 256 -22.64 -4.81 -3.52
CA GLY A 256 -23.26 -3.49 -3.25
C GLY A 256 -22.54 -2.60 -2.22
N ALA A 257 -21.76 -3.18 -1.30
CA ALA A 257 -21.00 -2.44 -0.30
C ALA A 257 -19.47 -2.42 -0.56
N ALA A 258 -19.01 -2.96 -1.69
CA ALA A 258 -17.62 -2.89 -2.14
C ALA A 258 -17.36 -1.65 -3.00
N LEU A 259 -16.08 -1.36 -3.24
CA LEU A 259 -15.66 -0.35 -4.22
C LEU A 259 -16.01 -0.73 -5.66
N TYR A 260 -15.99 -2.05 -5.95
CA TYR A 260 -16.34 -2.60 -7.26
C TYR A 260 -17.63 -3.42 -7.16
N PRO A 261 -18.71 -3.03 -7.85
CA PRO A 261 -20.02 -3.66 -7.66
C PRO A 261 -20.10 -5.06 -8.30
N THR A 262 -19.33 -5.32 -9.36
CA THR A 262 -19.40 -6.58 -10.10
C THR A 262 -18.19 -7.46 -9.84
N GLN A 263 -18.39 -8.78 -9.86
CA GLN A 263 -17.29 -9.74 -9.75
C GLN A 263 -16.27 -9.60 -10.89
N GLU A 264 -16.71 -9.18 -12.08
CA GLU A 264 -15.85 -8.94 -13.24
C GLU A 264 -14.87 -7.79 -13.00
N SER A 265 -15.37 -6.62 -12.61
CA SER A 265 -14.53 -5.45 -12.32
C SER A 265 -13.62 -5.67 -11.11
N ALA A 266 -14.07 -6.42 -10.10
CA ALA A 266 -13.21 -6.86 -9.00
C ALA A 266 -12.12 -7.84 -9.46
N ARG A 267 -12.40 -8.70 -10.45
CA ARG A 267 -11.38 -9.59 -11.05
C ARG A 267 -10.32 -8.79 -11.81
N GLU A 268 -10.70 -7.72 -12.52
CA GLU A 268 -9.74 -6.82 -13.17
C GLU A 268 -8.81 -6.16 -12.15
N LEU A 269 -9.36 -5.65 -11.04
CA LEU A 269 -8.55 -5.10 -9.94
C LEU A 269 -7.61 -6.18 -9.35
N ALA A 270 -8.11 -7.38 -9.10
CA ALA A 270 -7.31 -8.47 -8.58
C ALA A 270 -6.15 -8.84 -9.52
N GLN A 271 -6.41 -8.89 -10.83
CA GLN A 271 -5.39 -9.14 -11.85
C GLN A 271 -4.32 -8.05 -11.85
N SER A 272 -4.73 -6.78 -11.86
CA SER A 272 -3.81 -5.63 -11.79
C SER A 272 -2.93 -5.69 -10.54
N LEU A 273 -3.52 -5.97 -9.37
CA LEU A 273 -2.78 -6.07 -8.11
C LEU A 273 -1.80 -7.25 -8.10
N VAL A 274 -2.20 -8.42 -8.60
CA VAL A 274 -1.32 -9.60 -8.66
C VAL A 274 -0.19 -9.39 -9.66
N GLU A 275 -0.48 -8.81 -10.83
CA GLU A 275 0.52 -8.53 -11.87
C GLU A 275 1.56 -7.51 -11.37
N VAL A 276 1.12 -6.35 -10.87
CA VAL A 276 2.04 -5.32 -10.36
C VAL A 276 2.78 -5.82 -9.13
N GLY A 277 2.12 -6.55 -8.23
CA GLY A 277 2.75 -7.16 -7.05
C GLY A 277 3.86 -8.14 -7.42
N THR A 278 3.65 -8.95 -8.46
CA THR A 278 4.65 -9.89 -8.97
C THR A 278 5.84 -9.16 -9.58
N HIS A 279 5.63 -8.07 -10.34
CA HIS A 279 6.70 -7.23 -10.87
C HIS A 279 7.51 -6.51 -9.79
N LEU A 280 6.93 -6.30 -8.60
CA LEU A 280 7.63 -5.79 -7.43
C LEU A 280 8.42 -6.87 -6.67
N GLY A 281 8.38 -8.13 -7.12
CA GLY A 281 9.07 -9.25 -6.48
C GLY A 281 8.31 -9.88 -5.31
N ILE A 282 7.03 -9.55 -5.12
CA ILE A 282 6.19 -10.07 -4.02
C ILE A 282 5.33 -11.23 -4.52
N ARG A 283 5.38 -12.39 -3.84
CA ARG A 283 4.46 -13.50 -4.13
C ARG A 283 3.04 -13.10 -3.77
N THR A 284 2.26 -12.71 -4.77
CA THR A 284 0.94 -12.10 -4.57
C THR A 284 -0.16 -13.07 -4.98
N ALA A 285 -1.15 -13.24 -4.11
CA ALA A 285 -2.38 -13.98 -4.40
C ALA A 285 -3.59 -13.11 -4.07
N ALA A 286 -4.71 -13.32 -4.77
CA ALA A 286 -5.94 -12.59 -4.53
C ALA A 286 -7.14 -13.53 -4.38
N LEU A 287 -7.97 -13.27 -3.38
CA LEU A 287 -9.26 -13.91 -3.17
C LEU A 287 -10.37 -12.91 -3.46
N LEU A 288 -11.29 -13.28 -4.36
CA LEU A 288 -12.50 -12.48 -4.62
C LEU A 288 -13.56 -12.84 -3.58
N THR A 289 -14.01 -11.86 -2.80
CA THR A 289 -14.98 -12.11 -1.73
C THR A 289 -16.20 -11.20 -1.84
N ARG A 290 -17.37 -11.77 -1.52
CA ARG A 290 -18.66 -11.06 -1.62
C ARG A 290 -18.82 -10.06 -0.48
N MET A 291 -19.40 -8.91 -0.82
CA MET A 291 -19.69 -7.77 0.06
C MET A 291 -21.06 -7.19 -0.29
N GLU A 292 -22.07 -8.06 -0.47
CA GLU A 292 -23.49 -7.66 -0.63
C GLU A 292 -24.13 -7.24 0.69
N GLN A 293 -23.57 -7.75 1.78
CA GLN A 293 -23.97 -7.44 3.14
C GLN A 293 -22.70 -7.19 3.96
N PRO A 294 -22.78 -6.44 5.06
CA PRO A 294 -21.66 -6.28 5.98
C PRO A 294 -21.10 -7.63 6.42
N LEU A 295 -19.78 -7.72 6.55
CA LEU A 295 -19.14 -8.91 7.11
C LEU A 295 -19.38 -8.96 8.62
N GLY A 296 -19.78 -10.13 9.15
CA GLY A 296 -20.11 -10.30 10.56
C GLY A 296 -21.41 -9.60 10.96
N ARG A 297 -21.54 -9.20 12.23
CA ARG A 297 -22.74 -8.55 12.78
C ARG A 297 -22.50 -7.13 13.25
N ALA A 298 -21.24 -6.74 13.44
CA ALA A 298 -20.85 -5.40 13.88
C ALA A 298 -20.39 -4.51 12.70
N VAL A 299 -20.87 -3.27 12.66
CA VAL A 299 -20.34 -2.22 11.78
C VAL A 299 -20.03 -0.99 12.65
N GLY A 300 -18.81 -0.48 12.56
CA GLY A 300 -18.32 0.65 13.35
C GLY A 300 -16.87 0.48 13.77
N ASN A 301 -16.49 1.11 14.89
CA ASN A 301 -15.11 1.05 15.38
C ASN A 301 -14.99 0.07 16.56
N ALA A 302 -15.38 0.48 17.76
CA ALA A 302 -15.30 -0.34 18.97
C ALA A 302 -16.08 -1.66 18.86
N LEU A 303 -17.26 -1.65 18.23
CA LEU A 303 -18.06 -2.86 18.02
C LEU A 303 -17.33 -3.90 17.16
N GLU A 304 -16.60 -3.44 16.14
CA GLU A 304 -15.82 -4.33 15.28
C GLU A 304 -14.59 -4.91 15.99
N VAL A 305 -13.99 -4.15 16.92
CA VAL A 305 -12.94 -4.67 17.81
C VAL A 305 -13.48 -5.77 18.71
N LEU A 306 -14.65 -5.57 19.33
CA LEU A 306 -15.27 -6.59 20.18
C LEU A 306 -15.59 -7.88 19.42
N GLU A 307 -16.12 -7.77 18.20
CA GLU A 307 -16.42 -8.94 17.37
C GLU A 307 -15.14 -9.65 16.88
N ALA A 308 -14.05 -8.91 16.62
CA ALA A 308 -12.75 -9.51 16.32
C ALA A 308 -12.18 -10.28 17.51
N LEU A 309 -12.35 -9.78 18.75
CA LEU A 309 -11.96 -10.50 19.96
C LEU A 309 -12.80 -11.76 20.17
N GLU A 310 -14.11 -11.71 19.89
CA GLU A 310 -14.97 -12.90 19.94
C GLU A 310 -14.50 -13.97 18.93
N CYS A 311 -14.14 -13.55 17.71
CA CYS A 311 -13.58 -14.42 16.68
C CYS A 311 -12.27 -15.08 17.13
N LEU A 312 -11.36 -14.32 17.74
CA LEU A 312 -10.10 -14.83 18.30
C LEU A 312 -10.31 -15.79 19.48
N GLY A 313 -11.40 -15.62 20.23
CA GLY A 313 -11.83 -16.55 21.28
C GLY A 313 -12.43 -17.87 20.75
N GLY A 314 -12.51 -18.06 19.44
CA GLY A 314 -13.12 -19.22 18.79
C GLY A 314 -14.64 -19.12 18.56
N GLY A 315 -15.25 -18.03 19.03
CA GLY A 315 -16.64 -17.65 18.78
C GLY A 315 -16.77 -16.74 17.56
N GLY A 316 -17.77 -15.86 17.56
CA GLY A 316 -17.97 -14.87 16.50
C GLY A 316 -18.77 -15.36 15.30
N PRO A 317 -19.13 -14.44 14.38
CA PRO A 317 -19.89 -14.77 13.18
C PRO A 317 -19.18 -15.80 12.26
N PRO A 318 -19.90 -16.81 11.73
CA PRO A 318 -19.28 -17.86 10.90
C PRO A 318 -18.62 -17.35 9.63
N ASP A 319 -19.18 -16.31 9.00
CA ASP A 319 -18.66 -15.68 7.79
C ASP A 319 -17.33 -14.96 8.03
N LEU A 320 -17.21 -14.22 9.15
CA LEU A 320 -15.95 -13.62 9.58
C LEU A 320 -14.88 -14.69 9.81
N ARG A 321 -15.21 -15.74 10.57
CA ARG A 321 -14.26 -16.83 10.88
C ARG A 321 -13.79 -17.54 9.63
N HIS A 322 -14.73 -17.91 8.74
CA HIS A 322 -14.41 -18.55 7.47
C HIS A 322 -13.42 -17.69 6.70
N LEU A 323 -13.71 -16.40 6.53
CA LEU A 323 -12.86 -15.51 5.76
C LEU A 323 -11.46 -15.35 6.38
N VAL A 324 -11.36 -15.23 7.71
CA VAL A 324 -10.06 -15.23 8.41
C VAL A 324 -9.26 -16.50 8.06
N THR A 325 -9.86 -17.68 8.19
CA THR A 325 -9.19 -18.96 7.89
C THR A 325 -8.90 -19.22 6.41
N ALA A 326 -9.67 -18.60 5.50
CA ALA A 326 -9.44 -18.74 4.06
C ALA A 326 -8.26 -17.88 3.58
N LEU A 327 -7.97 -16.78 4.28
CA LEU A 327 -6.90 -15.85 3.95
C LEU A 327 -5.58 -16.18 4.66
N GLY A 328 -5.61 -16.97 5.73
CA GLY A 328 -4.45 -17.37 6.53
C GLY A 328 -4.85 -18.01 7.85
#